data_AF-A0A1Y2GWB8-F1
#
_entry.id   AF-A0A1Y2GWB8-F1
#
_cell.length_a   1.000
_cell.length_b   1.000
_cell.length_c   1.000
_cell.angle_alpha   90.00
_cell.angle_beta   90.00
_cell.angle_gamma   90.00
#
_symmetry.space_group_name_H-M   'P 1'
#
loop_
_entity.id
_entity.type
_entity.pdbx_description
1 polymer ?
#
loop_
_entity_poly.entity_id
_entity_poly.type
_entity_poly.pdbx_seq_one_letter_code
_entity_poly.pdbx_strand_id
1 'polypeptide(L)'
;MAANDSTESQAQKNMAANKPEDASTLNKRKRENQHPQRKKRAIPLLLQLNCVVEGEATSFPVEIFCDKSVGELKQAIKVAKKPELDHVAADKLTLYKVSIPDEDKTVVESEIVSKETLVSASMELWEIFTSELPRKTIHVFVKPPQRGMY
;
A
#
# COMPACT_ATOMS: atom_id res chain seq x y z
N MET A 1 51.11 9.37 -47.67
CA MET A 1 52.50 9.58 -47.24
C MET A 1 52.67 8.83 -45.93
N ALA A 2 53.51 7.78 -45.93
CA ALA A 2 54.02 6.94 -44.83
C ALA A 2 52.96 6.31 -43.87
N ALA A 3 52.75 5.00 -43.75
CA ALA A 3 53.62 3.82 -43.72
C ALA A 3 54.55 3.75 -42.49
N ASN A 4 54.26 2.78 -41.62
CA ASN A 4 55.13 2.13 -40.62
C ASN A 4 54.26 1.03 -39.95
N ASP A 5 54.16 -0.21 -40.44
CA ASP A 5 55.16 -1.23 -40.76
C ASP A 5 56.03 -1.67 -39.56
N SER A 6 55.78 -2.93 -39.16
CA SER A 6 56.74 -3.91 -38.61
C SER A 6 57.26 -3.65 -37.19
N THR A 7 57.58 -4.62 -36.32
CA THR A 7 57.94 -6.04 -36.43
C THR A 7 57.72 -6.61 -35.00
N GLU A 8 57.39 -7.88 -34.75
CA GLU A 8 58.34 -8.94 -34.35
C GLU A 8 57.48 -10.08 -33.76
N SER A 9 57.20 -11.16 -34.49
CA SER A 9 57.98 -12.42 -34.57
C SER A 9 58.50 -12.90 -33.22
N GLN A 10 57.86 -13.93 -32.65
CA GLN A 10 58.57 -15.14 -32.23
C GLN A 10 57.61 -16.30 -31.97
N ALA A 11 57.97 -17.43 -32.57
CA ALA A 11 57.26 -18.69 -32.55
C ALA A 11 57.62 -19.54 -31.33
N GLN A 12 56.72 -20.49 -31.08
CA GLN A 12 57.01 -21.87 -30.66
C GLN A 12 57.34 -22.12 -29.18
N LYS A 13 56.45 -22.85 -28.50
CA LYS A 13 56.73 -24.26 -28.11
C LYS A 13 55.59 -24.92 -27.30
N ASN A 14 55.42 -26.20 -27.60
CA ASN A 14 55.02 -27.32 -26.72
C ASN A 14 53.57 -27.82 -26.76
N MET A 15 53.48 -29.02 -27.33
CA MET A 15 52.46 -30.03 -27.15
C MET A 15 52.45 -30.53 -25.69
N ALA A 16 51.26 -30.67 -25.11
CA ALA A 16 50.97 -31.68 -24.09
C ALA A 16 49.49 -32.04 -24.20
N ALA A 17 49.24 -33.26 -24.67
CA ALA A 17 47.94 -33.89 -24.62
C ALA A 17 47.54 -34.14 -23.17
N ASN A 18 46.32 -33.75 -22.79
CA ASN A 18 45.50 -34.42 -21.77
C ASN A 18 44.03 -34.09 -22.05
N LYS A 19 43.24 -35.13 -22.27
CA LYS A 19 41.78 -35.14 -22.41
C LYS A 19 41.26 -36.10 -21.31
N PRO A 20 39.95 -36.12 -21.04
CA PRO A 20 39.14 -35.16 -20.31
C PRO A 20 38.75 -35.74 -18.93
N GLU A 21 38.55 -34.91 -17.91
CA GLU A 21 37.72 -35.32 -16.78
C GLU A 21 36.76 -34.19 -16.38
N ASP A 22 35.56 -34.67 -16.09
CA ASP A 22 34.28 -33.99 -15.95
C ASP A 22 34.22 -33.14 -14.65
N ALA A 23 33.08 -32.48 -14.43
CA ALA A 23 32.75 -31.61 -13.30
C ALA A 23 33.33 -30.18 -13.33
N SER A 24 32.65 -29.32 -14.11
CA SER A 24 32.70 -27.87 -13.96
C SER A 24 32.23 -27.45 -12.55
N THR A 25 33.16 -27.33 -11.60
CA THR A 25 32.95 -26.57 -10.36
C THR A 25 34.16 -25.69 -10.09
N LEU A 26 34.18 -24.45 -10.59
CA LEU A 26 34.88 -23.35 -9.89
C LEU A 26 34.47 -21.94 -10.36
N ASN A 27 33.72 -21.27 -9.50
CA ASN A 27 33.91 -19.89 -9.04
C ASN A 27 33.93 -18.75 -10.07
N LYS A 28 32.73 -18.18 -10.32
CA LYS A 28 32.61 -16.76 -10.62
C LYS A 28 32.29 -15.98 -9.33
N ARG A 29 33.33 -15.71 -8.54
CA ARG A 29 33.32 -14.58 -7.59
C ARG A 29 33.22 -13.30 -8.41
N LYS A 30 32.01 -12.74 -8.55
CA LYS A 30 31.82 -11.33 -8.87
C LYS A 30 31.00 -10.68 -7.76
N ARG A 31 31.77 -10.26 -6.77
CA ARG A 31 31.61 -9.05 -5.94
C ARG A 31 30.18 -8.54 -5.81
N GLU A 32 29.68 -8.66 -4.58
CA GLU A 32 29.22 -7.52 -3.79
C GLU A 32 28.77 -6.32 -4.64
N ASN A 33 27.53 -6.36 -5.06
CA ASN A 33 26.79 -5.13 -5.25
C ASN A 33 25.70 -5.15 -4.19
N GLN A 34 26.08 -4.66 -3.00
CA GLN A 34 25.15 -4.29 -1.95
C GLN A 34 24.10 -3.39 -2.60
N HIS A 35 22.95 -3.97 -2.91
CA HIS A 35 21.79 -3.20 -3.28
C HIS A 35 21.53 -2.29 -2.08
N PRO A 36 21.56 -0.95 -2.22
CA PRO A 36 20.94 -0.12 -1.21
C PRO A 36 19.46 -0.48 -1.30
N GLN A 37 18.99 -1.36 -0.41
CA GLN A 37 17.57 -1.58 -0.15
C GLN A 37 17.02 -0.30 0.49
N ARG A 38 17.02 0.80 -0.27
CA ARG A 38 15.98 1.81 -0.16
C ARG A 38 14.72 1.08 -0.60
N LYS A 39 14.08 0.38 0.33
CA LYS A 39 12.65 0.14 0.29
C LYS A 39 11.99 1.51 0.19
N LYS A 40 11.92 2.07 -1.02
CA LYS A 40 10.95 3.10 -1.36
C LYS A 40 9.63 2.37 -1.16
N ARG A 41 9.03 2.55 0.01
CA ARG A 41 7.67 2.11 0.29
C ARG A 41 6.84 2.76 -0.82
N ALA A 42 6.48 1.98 -1.83
CA ALA A 42 5.45 2.40 -2.77
C ALA A 42 4.18 2.45 -1.93
N ILE A 43 3.68 3.65 -1.68
CA ILE A 43 2.36 3.81 -1.09
C ILE A 43 1.42 3.06 -2.05
N PRO A 44 0.66 2.06 -1.58
CA PRO A 44 -0.27 1.35 -2.44
C PRO A 44 -1.24 2.37 -3.02
N LEU A 45 -1.31 2.43 -4.35
CA LEU A 45 -2.18 3.37 -5.05
C LEU A 45 -3.65 3.17 -4.68
N LEU A 46 -4.02 1.93 -4.33
CA LEU A 46 -5.35 1.55 -3.87
C LEU A 46 -5.31 1.23 -2.37
N LEU A 47 -6.16 1.91 -1.60
CA LEU A 47 -6.41 1.65 -0.19
C LEU A 47 -7.65 0.78 -0.05
N GLN A 48 -7.53 -0.26 0.78
CA GLN A 48 -8.65 -1.08 1.20
C GLN A 48 -8.96 -0.74 2.66
N LEU A 49 -9.99 0.07 2.86
CA LEU A 49 -10.39 0.56 4.18
C LEU A 49 -11.55 -0.28 4.72
N ASN A 50 -11.46 -0.75 5.96
CA ASN A 50 -12.60 -1.33 6.65
C ASN A 50 -13.35 -0.21 7.37
N CYS A 51 -14.61 -0.05 6.99
CA CYS A 51 -15.50 0.96 7.51
C CYS A 51 -16.54 0.31 8.41
N VAL A 52 -16.92 0.96 9.50
CA VAL A 52 -18.05 0.54 10.33
C VAL A 52 -18.97 1.72 10.57
N VAL A 53 -20.28 1.50 10.59
CA VAL A 53 -21.27 2.53 10.93
C VAL A 53 -21.53 2.53 12.43
N GLU A 54 -21.77 3.70 13.00
CA GLU A 54 -22.18 3.84 14.40
C GLU A 54 -23.39 2.95 14.73
N GLY A 55 -23.23 2.10 15.75
CA GLY A 55 -24.28 1.18 16.19
C GLY A 55 -24.32 -0.15 15.44
N GLU A 56 -23.43 -0.37 14.47
CA GLU A 56 -23.27 -1.65 13.80
C GLU A 56 -22.09 -2.45 14.37
N ALA A 57 -22.20 -3.78 14.30
CA ALA A 57 -21.15 -4.72 14.69
C ALA A 57 -20.28 -5.18 13.52
N THR A 58 -20.75 -5.00 12.29
CA THR A 58 -20.11 -5.51 11.08
C THR A 58 -19.37 -4.41 10.36
N SER A 59 -18.07 -4.59 10.16
CA SER A 59 -17.31 -3.75 9.24
C SER A 59 -17.55 -4.16 7.78
N PHE A 60 -17.32 -3.24 6.84
CA PHE A 60 -17.37 -3.51 5.40
C PHE A 60 -16.15 -2.92 4.70
N PRO A 61 -15.60 -3.61 3.70
CA PRO A 61 -14.47 -3.11 2.94
C PRO A 61 -14.91 -2.04 1.95
N VAL A 62 -14.09 -0.99 1.82
CA VAL A 62 -14.21 0.07 0.82
C VAL A 62 -12.87 0.22 0.13
N GLU A 63 -12.88 0.03 -1.19
CA GLU A 63 -11.70 0.24 -2.03
C GLU A 63 -11.72 1.66 -2.60
N ILE A 64 -10.63 2.39 -2.42
CA ILE A 64 -10.49 3.75 -2.91
C ILE A 64 -9.03 4.07 -3.18
N PHE A 65 -8.74 4.90 -4.18
CA PHE A 65 -7.37 5.29 -4.46
C PHE A 65 -6.82 6.27 -3.41
N CYS A 66 -5.51 6.22 -3.15
CA CYS A 66 -4.88 7.05 -2.12
C CYS A 66 -4.79 8.54 -2.49
N ASP A 67 -4.81 8.86 -3.78
CA ASP A 67 -4.86 10.23 -4.33
C ASP A 67 -6.26 10.87 -4.21
N LYS A 68 -7.25 10.09 -3.76
CA LYS A 68 -8.62 10.57 -3.59
C LYS A 68 -8.75 11.39 -2.33
N SER A 69 -9.79 12.20 -2.32
CA SER A 69 -10.13 13.05 -1.19
C SER A 69 -11.04 12.34 -0.17
N VAL A 70 -11.09 12.86 1.06
CA VAL A 70 -12.07 12.42 2.09
C VAL A 70 -13.51 12.57 1.58
N GLY A 71 -13.79 13.59 0.77
CA GLY A 71 -15.10 13.76 0.14
C GLY A 71 -15.48 12.60 -0.78
N GLU A 72 -14.53 12.12 -1.59
CA GLU A 72 -14.72 10.93 -2.42
C GLU A 72 -14.84 9.65 -1.57
N LEU A 73 -14.12 9.55 -0.45
CA LEU A 73 -14.29 8.45 0.50
C LEU A 73 -15.71 8.40 1.06
N LYS A 74 -16.30 9.54 1.43
CA LYS A 74 -17.70 9.62 1.89
C LYS A 74 -18.67 9.08 0.82
N GLN A 75 -18.43 9.40 -0.45
CA GLN A 75 -19.25 8.90 -1.56
C GLN A 75 -19.07 7.37 -1.74
N ALA A 76 -17.83 6.87 -1.69
CA ALA A 76 -17.54 5.44 -1.81
C ALA A 76 -18.21 4.63 -0.69
N ILE A 77 -18.12 5.11 0.55
CA ILE A 77 -18.79 4.53 1.73
C ILE A 77 -20.31 4.49 1.52
N LYS A 78 -20.91 5.60 1.07
CA LYS A 78 -22.35 5.66 0.79
C LYS A 78 -22.77 4.61 -0.23
N VAL A 79 -21.99 4.43 -1.30
CA VAL A 79 -22.28 3.45 -2.36
C VAL A 79 -22.12 2.02 -1.84
N ALA A 80 -21.07 1.74 -1.07
CA ALA A 80 -20.80 0.42 -0.52
C ALA A 80 -21.87 -0.04 0.48
N LYS A 81 -22.44 0.90 1.25
CA LYS A 81 -23.44 0.63 2.30
C LYS A 81 -24.88 0.88 1.86
N LYS A 82 -25.17 0.79 0.55
CA LYS A 82 -26.55 0.82 0.05
C LYS A 82 -27.30 -0.45 0.46
N PRO A 83 -28.60 -0.36 0.81
CA PRO A 83 -29.45 0.84 0.79
C PRO A 83 -29.42 1.68 2.07
N GLU A 84 -28.71 1.23 3.11
CA GLU A 84 -28.77 1.79 4.46
C GLU A 84 -28.36 3.26 4.51
N LEU A 85 -27.31 3.67 3.79
CA LEU A 85 -26.88 5.08 3.72
C LEU A 85 -27.45 5.85 2.52
N ASP A 86 -28.34 5.27 1.71
CA ASP A 86 -28.80 5.90 0.47
C ASP A 86 -29.59 7.19 0.73
N HIS A 87 -30.34 7.19 1.83
CA HIS A 87 -31.14 8.31 2.33
C HIS A 87 -30.31 9.46 2.93
N VAL A 88 -29.02 9.24 3.20
CA VAL A 88 -28.12 10.23 3.78
C VAL A 88 -27.26 10.85 2.69
N ALA A 89 -27.14 12.18 2.68
CA ALA A 89 -26.21 12.85 1.78
C ALA A 89 -24.76 12.59 2.25
N ALA A 90 -23.86 12.24 1.33
CA ALA A 90 -22.52 11.77 1.70
C ALA A 90 -21.73 12.84 2.47
N ASP A 91 -21.93 14.12 2.15
CA ASP A 91 -21.35 15.28 2.85
C ASP A 91 -21.76 15.36 4.33
N LYS A 92 -22.97 14.87 4.67
CA LYS A 92 -23.50 14.84 6.03
C LYS A 92 -22.95 13.68 6.87
N LEU A 93 -22.22 12.74 6.27
CA LEU A 93 -21.54 11.68 7.01
C LEU A 93 -20.31 12.26 7.71
N THR A 94 -20.19 12.03 9.01
CA THR A 94 -18.97 12.34 9.76
C THR A 94 -18.10 11.11 9.77
N LEU A 95 -16.87 11.25 9.27
CA LEU A 95 -15.90 10.16 9.24
C LEU A 95 -14.85 10.39 10.33
N TYR A 96 -14.45 9.31 10.99
CA TYR A 96 -13.35 9.31 11.94
C TYR A 96 -12.36 8.23 11.54
N LYS A 97 -11.07 8.58 11.51
CA LYS A 97 -9.99 7.62 11.41
C LYS A 97 -9.78 6.97 12.76
N VAL A 98 -9.78 5.64 12.76
CA VAL A 98 -9.66 4.81 13.96
C VAL A 98 -8.71 3.65 13.69
N SER A 99 -8.25 3.00 14.75
CA SER A 99 -7.43 1.79 14.65
C SER A 99 -7.88 0.80 15.72
N ILE A 100 -9.05 0.21 15.51
CA ILE A 100 -9.65 -0.76 16.42
C ILE A 100 -9.65 -2.16 15.77
N PRO A 101 -9.47 -3.23 16.55
CA PRO A 101 -9.58 -4.59 16.02
C PRO A 101 -11.02 -4.88 15.57
N ASP A 102 -11.16 -5.60 14.46
CA ASP A 102 -12.46 -6.04 13.95
C ASP A 102 -12.87 -7.33 14.69
N GLU A 103 -13.54 -7.17 15.83
CA GLU A 103 -13.94 -8.27 16.73
C GLU A 103 -15.45 -8.60 16.65
N ASP A 104 -16.14 -8.22 15.57
CA ASP A 104 -17.59 -8.41 15.40
C ASP A 104 -18.44 -7.85 16.57
N LYS A 105 -17.95 -6.76 17.18
CA LYS A 105 -18.61 -6.06 18.28
C LYS A 105 -19.22 -4.77 17.79
N THR A 106 -20.39 -4.43 18.31
CA THR A 106 -21.01 -3.13 18.06
C THR A 106 -20.06 -2.03 18.45
N VAL A 107 -19.70 -1.18 17.50
CA VAL A 107 -18.81 -0.05 17.75
C VAL A 107 -19.65 1.21 17.92
N VAL A 108 -19.47 1.90 19.04
CA VAL A 108 -20.05 3.22 19.27
C VAL A 108 -18.97 4.29 19.45
N GLU A 109 -19.29 5.53 19.09
CA GLU A 109 -18.33 6.63 19.09
C GLU A 109 -17.72 6.89 20.48
N SER A 110 -18.48 6.59 21.55
CA SER A 110 -18.06 6.76 22.95
C SER A 110 -17.05 5.72 23.42
N GLU A 111 -16.98 4.55 22.78
CA GLU A 111 -16.03 3.49 23.14
C GLU A 111 -14.67 3.66 22.45
N ILE A 112 -14.62 4.47 21.38
CA ILE A 112 -13.40 4.72 20.63
C ILE A 112 -12.56 5.79 21.34
N VAL A 113 -11.51 5.34 22.03
CA VAL A 113 -10.56 6.22 22.73
C VAL A 113 -9.69 7.01 21.76
N SER A 114 -9.23 6.38 20.68
CA SER A 114 -8.33 6.99 19.69
C SER A 114 -9.05 7.15 18.36
N LYS A 115 -9.66 8.32 18.17
CA LYS A 115 -10.32 8.74 16.92
C LYS A 115 -9.81 10.10 16.46
N GLU A 116 -9.60 10.23 15.16
CA GLU A 116 -9.22 11.48 14.51
C GLU A 116 -10.32 11.85 13.51
N THR A 117 -10.94 13.02 13.69
CA THR A 117 -12.06 13.43 12.83
C THR A 117 -11.57 13.89 11.46
N LEU A 118 -12.14 13.29 10.41
CA LEU A 118 -11.83 13.63 9.01
C LEU A 118 -12.73 14.78 8.55
N VAL A 119 -12.47 15.98 9.08
CA VAL A 119 -13.29 17.19 8.83
C VAL A 119 -13.10 17.71 7.41
N SER A 120 -11.86 17.71 6.93
CA SER A 120 -11.47 18.31 5.66
C SER A 120 -11.80 17.37 4.50
N ALA A 121 -12.91 17.64 3.80
CA ALA A 121 -13.32 16.87 2.63
C ALA A 121 -12.28 16.92 1.49
N SER A 122 -11.47 17.98 1.42
CA SER A 122 -10.40 18.15 0.42
C SER A 122 -9.08 17.46 0.80
N MET A 123 -8.97 16.92 2.02
CA MET A 123 -7.74 16.24 2.45
C MET A 123 -7.60 14.93 1.69
N GLU A 124 -6.39 14.65 1.21
CA GLU A 124 -6.12 13.45 0.44
C GLU A 124 -5.88 12.25 1.35
N LEU A 125 -6.33 11.07 0.93
CA LEU A 125 -6.29 9.86 1.75
C LEU A 125 -4.87 9.39 2.03
N TRP A 126 -3.92 9.61 1.15
CA TRP A 126 -2.51 9.27 1.37
C TRP A 126 -1.87 10.07 2.51
N GLU A 127 -2.32 11.29 2.78
CA GLU A 127 -1.85 12.09 3.92
C GLU A 127 -2.37 11.54 5.26
N ILE A 128 -3.58 10.98 5.23
CA ILE A 128 -4.26 10.41 6.40
C ILE A 128 -3.74 8.99 6.69
N PHE A 129 -3.65 8.18 5.65
CA PHE A 129 -3.28 6.76 5.66
C PHE A 129 -1.87 6.58 5.07
N THR A 130 -0.89 7.28 5.67
CA THR A 130 0.53 7.20 5.30
C THR A 130 1.19 5.86 5.66
N SER A 131 0.60 5.13 6.61
CA SER A 131 1.10 3.83 7.07
C SER A 131 0.32 2.68 6.44
N GLU A 132 1.00 1.54 6.35
CA GLU A 132 0.35 0.28 5.98
C GLU A 132 -0.80 -0.01 6.96
N LEU A 133 -1.98 -0.20 6.39
CA LEU A 133 -3.21 -0.47 7.11
C LEU A 133 -3.14 -1.89 7.70
N PRO A 134 -3.21 -2.04 9.03
CA PRO A 134 -3.18 -3.37 9.64
C PRO A 134 -4.33 -4.23 9.15
N ARG A 135 -4.09 -5.53 8.97
CA ARG A 135 -5.16 -6.45 8.60
C ARG A 135 -6.12 -6.66 9.78
N LYS A 136 -7.40 -6.92 9.48
CA LYS A 136 -8.46 -7.20 10.47
C LYS A 136 -8.64 -6.08 11.50
N THR A 137 -8.43 -4.84 11.08
CA THR A 137 -8.76 -3.67 11.89
C THR A 137 -9.70 -2.77 11.13
N ILE A 138 -10.57 -2.11 11.87
CA ILE A 138 -11.44 -1.06 11.35
C ILE A 138 -10.60 0.21 11.28
N HIS A 139 -10.61 0.82 10.10
CA HIS A 139 -9.81 2.01 9.78
C HIS A 139 -10.63 3.29 9.81
N VAL A 140 -11.94 3.17 9.51
CA VAL A 140 -12.85 4.30 9.42
C VAL A 140 -14.12 3.99 10.20
N PHE A 141 -14.46 4.88 11.14
CA PHE A 141 -15.75 4.89 11.80
C PHE A 141 -16.64 5.94 11.14
N VAL A 142 -17.84 5.54 10.75
CA VAL A 142 -18.82 6.35 10.03
C VAL A 142 -19.95 6.69 10.98
N LYS A 143 -20.12 7.97 11.26
CA LYS A 143 -21.24 8.49 12.03
C LYS A 143 -22.26 9.14 11.09
N PRO A 144 -23.45 8.52 10.92
CA PRO A 144 -24.55 9.17 10.22
C PRO A 144 -25.00 10.43 10.99
N PRO A 145 -25.56 11.44 10.31
CA PRO A 145 -26.22 12.52 11.01
C PRO A 145 -27.36 11.92 11.83
N GLN A 146 -27.47 12.29 13.11
CA GLN A 146 -28.65 11.94 13.88
C GLN A 146 -29.85 12.45 13.09
N ARG A 147 -30.78 11.54 12.72
CA ARG A 147 -32.04 11.92 12.09
C ARG A 147 -32.72 12.86 13.07
N GLY A 148 -32.54 14.16 12.87
CA GLY A 148 -33.31 15.17 13.57
C GLY A 148 -34.75 14.81 13.31
N MET A 149 -35.48 14.46 14.36
CA MET A 149 -36.92 14.34 14.30
C MET A 149 -37.43 15.72 13.88
N TYR A 150 -37.77 15.84 12.59
CA TYR A 150 -38.55 16.96 12.07
C TYR A 150 -40.02 16.69 12.38
#